data_AF-A0A6C0H534-F1
#
_entry.id   AF-A0A6C0H534-F1
#
_cell.length_a   1.000
_cell.length_b   1.000
_cell.length_c   1.000
_cell.angle_alpha   90.00
_cell.angle_beta   90.00
_cell.angle_gamma   90.00
#
_symmetry.space_group_name_H-M   'P 1'
#
loop_
_entity.id
_entity.type
_entity.pdbx_description
1 polymer ?
#
loop_
_entity_poly.entity_id
_entity_poly.type
_entity_poly.pdbx_seq_one_letter_code
_entity_poly.pdbx_strand_id
1 'polypeptide(L)'
;MCWNETVSLNTFLFSLFGISLAYFNNVIITFKYLYLISFISIQLLEYFTWKHLNNIKINRLLSQIGLFIIFIQPILFILSIPNVKYSVKTPVLALYILFSLGCFLYFPINYSMNKAPNGHLAWNWLNFPPYIVLIWITFIFILLLYAKDYFRFIFYTGLFLVIYYTYYKTNTWGSLWCWIANLATIFYIAKVFFKF
;
A
#
# COMPACT_ATOMS: atom_id res chain seq x y z
N MET A 1 6.73 -3.33 -12.85
CA MET A 1 7.43 -2.69 -11.72
C MET A 1 7.69 -1.26 -12.12
N CYS A 2 7.59 -0.32 -11.19
CA CYS A 2 7.86 1.08 -11.50
C CYS A 2 9.37 1.34 -11.27
N TRP A 3 10.09 1.65 -12.35
CA TRP A 3 11.55 1.86 -12.36
C TRP A 3 11.95 3.23 -12.91
N ASN A 4 10.98 4.04 -13.34
CA ASN A 4 11.19 5.40 -13.80
C ASN A 4 9.91 6.23 -13.65
N GLU A 5 10.06 7.54 -13.87
CA GLU A 5 8.97 8.51 -13.80
C GLU A 5 7.79 8.18 -14.73
N THR A 6 8.06 7.80 -15.99
CA THR A 6 7.02 7.56 -17.00
C THR A 6 6.14 6.38 -16.65
N VAL A 7 6.74 5.29 -16.19
CA VAL A 7 6.02 4.07 -15.77
C VAL A 7 5.19 4.36 -14.52
N SER A 8 5.72 5.12 -13.55
CA SER A 8 4.99 5.54 -12.36
C SER A 8 3.77 6.40 -12.71
N LEU A 9 3.92 7.38 -13.61
CA LEU A 9 2.81 8.25 -14.04
C LEU A 9 1.75 7.48 -14.83
N ASN A 10 2.16 6.64 -15.79
CA ASN A 10 1.22 5.83 -16.57
C ASN A 10 0.44 4.86 -15.68
N THR A 11 1.12 4.22 -14.72
CA THR A 11 0.47 3.34 -13.74
C THR A 11 -0.53 4.12 -12.88
N PHE A 12 -0.16 5.32 -12.42
CA PHE A 12 -1.06 6.19 -11.67
C PHE A 12 -2.33 6.50 -12.47
N LEU A 13 -2.19 7.01 -13.71
CA LEU A 13 -3.32 7.42 -14.55
C LEU A 13 -4.21 6.23 -14.92
N PHE A 14 -3.61 5.11 -15.34
CA PHE A 14 -4.34 3.89 -15.67
C PHE A 14 -5.13 3.38 -14.47
N SER A 15 -4.48 3.30 -13.30
CA SER A 15 -5.11 2.76 -12.10
C SER A 15 -6.17 3.69 -11.54
N LEU A 16 -5.92 5.01 -11.56
CA LEU A 16 -6.90 6.01 -11.17
C LEU A 16 -8.16 5.90 -12.03
N PHE A 17 -8.00 5.79 -13.34
CA PHE A 17 -9.12 5.61 -14.26
C PHE A 17 -9.89 4.33 -13.96
N GLY A 18 -9.23 3.16 -13.93
CA GLY A 18 -9.93 1.89 -13.77
C GLY A 18 -10.59 1.71 -12.40
N ILE A 19 -9.96 2.17 -11.32
CA ILE A 19 -10.56 2.13 -9.99
C ILE A 19 -11.70 3.14 -9.85
N SER A 20 -11.60 4.33 -10.45
CA SER A 20 -12.71 5.29 -10.48
C SER A 20 -13.88 4.75 -11.29
N LEU A 21 -13.62 4.11 -12.44
CA LEU A 21 -14.64 3.44 -13.24
C LEU A 21 -15.40 2.40 -12.42
N ALA A 22 -14.68 1.56 -11.67
CA ALA A 22 -15.30 0.57 -10.79
C ALA A 22 -16.13 1.20 -9.67
N TYR A 23 -15.68 2.31 -9.08
CA TYR A 23 -16.41 3.04 -8.06
C TYR A 23 -17.72 3.65 -8.61
N PHE A 24 -17.66 4.37 -9.73
CA PHE A 24 -18.84 4.99 -10.34
C PHE A 24 -19.83 3.97 -10.91
N ASN A 25 -19.41 2.73 -11.17
CA ASN A 25 -20.29 1.62 -11.51
C ASN A 25 -20.77 0.80 -10.29
N ASN A 26 -20.60 1.31 -9.07
CA ASN A 26 -21.03 0.68 -7.81
C ASN A 26 -20.42 -0.72 -7.55
N VAL A 27 -19.28 -1.03 -8.16
CA VAL A 27 -18.58 -2.32 -7.96
C VAL A 27 -17.81 -2.35 -6.64
N ILE A 28 -17.39 -1.19 -6.15
CA ILE A 28 -16.65 -1.02 -4.90
C ILE A 28 -17.26 0.07 -4.03
N ILE A 29 -17.27 -0.16 -2.72
CA ILE A 29 -17.71 0.82 -1.72
C ILE A 29 -16.64 1.90 -1.47
N THR A 30 -17.04 3.04 -0.90
CA THR A 30 -16.19 4.21 -0.67
C THR A 30 -14.90 3.89 0.09
N PHE A 31 -14.95 3.15 1.21
CA PHE A 31 -13.72 2.80 1.95
C PHE A 31 -12.78 1.90 1.15
N LYS A 32 -13.32 1.00 0.30
CA LYS A 32 -12.50 0.16 -0.57
C LYS A 32 -11.88 1.00 -1.70
N TYR A 33 -12.63 1.96 -2.25
CA TYR A 33 -12.12 2.93 -3.22
C TYR A 33 -10.96 3.73 -2.62
N LEU A 34 -11.14 4.33 -1.44
CA LEU A 34 -10.07 5.07 -0.74
C LEU A 34 -8.85 4.19 -0.46
N TYR A 35 -9.07 2.95 -0.01
CA TYR A 35 -7.99 1.99 0.19
C TYR A 35 -7.18 1.77 -1.10
N LEU A 36 -7.84 1.54 -2.24
CA LEU A 36 -7.16 1.35 -3.52
C LEU A 36 -6.47 2.64 -4.01
N ILE A 37 -7.12 3.80 -3.86
CA ILE A 37 -6.53 5.10 -4.16
C ILE A 37 -5.23 5.31 -3.38
N SER A 38 -5.15 4.87 -2.12
CA SER A 38 -3.90 5.00 -1.36
C SER A 38 -2.71 4.22 -1.97
N PHE A 39 -2.93 3.07 -2.63
CA PHE A 39 -1.87 2.38 -3.41
C PHE A 39 -1.54 3.12 -4.70
N ILE A 40 -2.56 3.67 -5.36
CA ILE A 40 -2.41 4.44 -6.60
C ILE A 40 -1.62 5.73 -6.34
N SER A 41 -1.91 6.44 -5.25
CA SER A 41 -1.21 7.67 -4.85
C SER A 41 0.29 7.47 -4.62
N ILE A 42 0.72 6.28 -4.19
CA ILE A 42 2.15 5.95 -4.12
C ILE A 42 2.81 6.05 -5.50
N GLN A 43 2.11 5.70 -6.59
CA GLN A 43 2.66 5.78 -7.94
C GLN A 43 2.87 7.23 -8.39
N LEU A 44 1.95 8.13 -8.02
CA LEU A 44 2.12 9.55 -8.24
C LEU A 44 3.29 10.11 -7.43
N LEU A 45 3.44 9.66 -6.18
CA LEU A 45 4.56 10.04 -5.33
C LEU A 45 5.90 9.57 -5.88
N GLU A 46 5.97 8.34 -6.38
CA GLU A 46 7.18 7.83 -7.05
C GLU A 46 7.53 8.65 -8.28
N TYR A 47 6.55 9.04 -9.11
CA TYR A 47 6.78 9.94 -10.25
C TYR A 47 7.47 11.25 -9.83
N PHE A 48 6.94 11.92 -8.80
CA PHE A 48 7.58 13.15 -8.29
C PHE A 48 8.95 12.88 -7.67
N THR A 49 9.11 11.72 -7.04
CA THR A 49 10.40 11.34 -6.44
C THR A 49 11.46 11.16 -7.51
N TRP A 50 11.15 10.46 -8.60
CA TRP A 50 12.06 10.26 -9.74
C TRP A 50 12.55 11.59 -10.32
N LYS A 51 11.65 12.58 -10.46
CA LYS A 51 11.98 13.92 -10.95
C LYS A 51 12.86 14.73 -10.00
N HIS A 52 12.81 14.43 -8.71
CA HIS A 52 13.43 15.24 -7.66
C HIS A 52 14.37 14.44 -6.76
N LEU A 53 14.96 13.35 -7.26
CA LEU A 53 15.88 12.49 -6.49
C LEU A 53 17.01 13.27 -5.83
N ASN A 54 17.62 14.21 -6.57
CA ASN A 54 18.77 14.99 -6.10
C ASN A 54 18.37 16.19 -5.20
N ASN A 55 17.07 16.50 -5.08
CA ASN A 55 16.59 17.59 -4.24
C ASN A 55 16.21 17.06 -2.86
N ILE A 56 17.12 17.22 -1.89
CA ILE A 56 16.98 16.69 -0.52
C ILE A 56 15.69 17.16 0.15
N LYS A 57 15.31 18.44 -0.01
CA LYS A 57 14.11 19.00 0.63
C LYS A 57 12.83 18.36 0.08
N ILE A 58 12.72 18.27 -1.25
CA ILE A 58 11.55 17.65 -1.91
C ILE A 58 11.52 16.14 -1.61
N ASN A 59 12.65 15.46 -1.70
CA ASN A 59 12.76 14.02 -1.40
C ASN A 59 12.30 13.69 0.02
N ARG A 60 12.71 14.51 1.00
CA ARG A 60 12.26 14.38 2.40
C ARG A 60 10.76 14.58 2.55
N LEU A 61 10.20 15.63 1.93
CA LEU A 61 8.76 15.89 1.95
C LEU A 61 7.98 14.72 1.34
N LEU A 62 8.39 14.24 0.17
CA LEU A 62 7.77 13.09 -0.49
C LEU A 62 7.90 11.83 0.36
N SER A 63 9.04 11.60 1.03
CA SER A 63 9.21 10.47 1.96
C SER A 63 8.19 10.52 3.11
N GLN A 64 7.96 11.71 3.69
CA GLN A 64 6.99 11.91 4.77
C GLN A 64 5.55 11.65 4.30
N ILE A 65 5.18 12.16 3.12
CA ILE A 65 3.88 11.89 2.50
C ILE A 65 3.71 10.40 2.23
N GLY A 66 4.76 9.72 1.74
CA GLY A 66 4.74 8.30 1.42
C GLY A 66 4.52 7.44 2.66
N LEU A 67 5.26 7.73 3.73
CA LEU A 67 5.07 7.08 5.01
C LEU A 67 3.64 7.28 5.54
N PHE A 68 3.10 8.50 5.44
CA PHE A 68 1.74 8.81 5.87
C PHE A 68 0.68 8.03 5.07
N ILE A 69 0.81 7.96 3.74
CA ILE A 69 -0.10 7.19 2.88
C ILE A 69 -0.06 5.71 3.27
N ILE A 70 1.13 5.16 3.51
CA ILE A 70 1.29 3.76 3.93
C ILE A 70 0.70 3.51 5.31
N PHE A 71 0.88 4.44 6.25
CA PHE A 71 0.25 4.36 7.56
C PHE A 71 -1.29 4.36 7.49
N ILE A 72 -1.87 5.07 6.52
CA ILE A 72 -3.32 5.09 6.33
C ILE A 72 -3.85 3.79 5.69
N GLN A 73 -3.04 3.04 4.94
CA GLN A 73 -3.48 1.84 4.22
C GLN A 73 -4.21 0.80 5.11
N PRO A 74 -3.67 0.38 6.27
CA PRO A 74 -4.37 -0.55 7.16
C PRO A 74 -5.65 0.03 7.76
N ILE A 75 -5.69 1.33 8.06
CA ILE A 75 -6.89 2.00 8.57
C ILE A 75 -8.02 1.86 7.55
N LEU A 76 -7.75 2.23 6.30
CA LEU A 76 -8.72 2.11 5.21
C LEU A 76 -9.09 0.66 4.94
N PHE A 77 -8.13 -0.26 5.05
CA PHE A 77 -8.38 -1.68 4.91
C PHE A 77 -9.37 -2.19 5.95
N ILE A 78 -9.10 -1.95 7.23
CA ILE A 78 -9.95 -2.33 8.37
C ILE A 78 -11.38 -1.81 8.18
N LEU A 79 -11.51 -0.54 7.77
CA LEU A 79 -12.81 0.08 7.51
C LEU A 79 -13.52 -0.56 6.31
N SER A 80 -12.77 -0.96 5.27
CA SER A 80 -13.32 -1.50 4.02
C SER A 80 -13.90 -2.92 4.10
N ILE A 81 -13.59 -3.69 5.15
CA ILE A 81 -14.07 -5.08 5.26
C ILE A 81 -15.58 -5.08 5.53
N PRO A 82 -16.40 -5.64 4.63
CA PRO A 82 -17.84 -5.74 4.85
C PRO A 82 -18.15 -6.76 5.94
N ASN A 83 -19.34 -6.68 6.54
CA ASN A 83 -19.87 -7.67 7.49
C ASN A 83 -19.13 -7.83 8.82
N VAL A 84 -18.12 -6.98 9.10
CA VAL A 84 -17.49 -6.88 10.42
C VAL A 84 -18.06 -5.68 11.17
N LYS A 85 -18.64 -5.93 12.35
CA LYS A 85 -19.23 -4.90 13.21
C LYS A 85 -18.18 -3.90 13.68
N TYR A 86 -18.57 -2.64 13.86
CA TYR A 86 -17.69 -1.58 14.37
C TYR A 86 -17.11 -1.91 15.75
N SER A 87 -17.85 -2.62 16.61
CA SER A 87 -17.35 -3.07 17.92
C SER A 87 -16.10 -3.96 17.83
N VAL A 88 -15.87 -4.62 16.69
CA VAL A 88 -14.66 -5.42 16.42
C VAL A 88 -13.59 -4.60 15.72
N LYS A 89 -13.99 -3.72 14.78
CA LYS A 89 -13.06 -2.85 14.05
C LYS A 89 -12.36 -1.84 14.96
N THR A 90 -13.10 -1.23 15.89
CA THR A 90 -12.59 -0.13 16.73
C THR A 90 -11.42 -0.55 17.61
N PRO A 91 -11.45 -1.68 18.34
CA PRO A 91 -10.30 -2.16 19.10
C PRO A 91 -9.09 -2.46 18.21
N VAL A 92 -9.28 -3.11 17.05
CA VAL A 92 -8.18 -3.42 16.11
C VAL A 92 -7.55 -2.13 15.58
N LEU A 93 -8.37 -1.13 15.25
CA LEU A 93 -7.91 0.18 14.80
C LEU A 93 -7.14 0.92 15.91
N ALA A 94 -7.65 0.93 17.13
CA ALA A 94 -7.00 1.56 18.27
C ALA A 94 -5.62 0.91 18.54
N LEU A 95 -5.56 -0.43 18.55
CA LEU A 95 -4.31 -1.17 18.71
C LEU A 95 -3.33 -0.88 17.56
N TYR A 96 -3.82 -0.81 16.33
CA TYR A 96 -2.98 -0.46 15.17
C TYR A 96 -2.37 0.94 15.30
N ILE A 97 -3.17 1.93 15.70
CA ILE A 97 -2.73 3.32 15.89
C ILE A 97 -1.69 3.38 17.02
N LEU A 98 -1.98 2.77 18.17
CA LEU A 98 -1.05 2.75 19.30
C LEU A 98 0.27 2.07 18.95
N PHE A 99 0.20 0.92 18.27
CA PHE A 99 1.38 0.20 17.78
C PHE A 99 2.22 1.06 16.82
N SER A 100 1.58 1.71 15.85
CA SER A 100 2.26 2.52 14.85
C SER A 100 2.89 3.77 15.46
N LEU A 101 2.18 4.44 16.39
CA LEU A 101 2.74 5.56 17.16
C LEU A 101 3.96 5.11 17.97
N GLY A 102 3.86 3.96 18.66
CA GLY A 102 4.99 3.36 19.36
C GLY A 102 6.18 3.11 18.44
N CYS A 103 5.94 2.58 17.24
CA CYS A 103 6.99 2.36 16.25
C CYS A 103 7.64 3.67 15.78
N PHE A 104 6.85 4.71 15.50
CA PHE A 104 7.37 6.00 15.05
C PHE A 104 8.12 6.78 16.13
N LEU A 105 7.82 6.52 17.40
CA LEU A 105 8.55 7.10 18.53
C LEU A 105 9.84 6.33 18.85
N TYR A 106 9.83 5.01 18.68
CA TYR A 106 10.95 4.15 19.06
C TYR A 106 12.01 4.00 17.97
N PHE A 107 11.59 3.82 16.71
CA PHE A 107 12.51 3.56 15.60
C PHE A 107 12.89 4.86 14.88
N PRO A 108 14.18 5.11 14.62
CA PRO A 108 14.61 6.26 13.84
C PRO A 108 14.16 6.12 12.38
N ILE A 109 13.52 7.17 11.85
CA ILE A 109 13.00 7.17 10.47
C ILE A 109 13.93 7.97 9.57
N ASN A 110 14.52 7.30 8.59
CA ASN A 110 15.31 7.94 7.55
C ASN A 110 14.41 8.38 6.39
N TYR A 111 14.02 9.66 6.38
CA TYR A 111 13.20 10.27 5.33
C TYR A 111 13.99 10.55 4.04
N SER A 112 14.54 9.49 3.45
CA SER A 112 15.20 9.55 2.15
C SER A 112 14.73 8.43 1.22
N MET A 113 14.74 8.73 -0.07
CA MET A 113 14.53 7.79 -1.16
C MET A 113 15.65 7.95 -2.19
N ASN A 114 16.22 6.85 -2.63
CA ASN A 114 17.33 6.84 -3.59
C ASN A 114 17.15 5.72 -4.61
N LYS A 115 17.82 5.87 -5.76
CA LYS A 115 17.89 4.81 -6.77
C LYS A 115 18.79 3.68 -6.24
N ALA A 116 18.22 2.48 -6.09
CA ALA A 116 18.95 1.28 -5.71
C ALA A 116 19.73 0.68 -6.90
N PRO A 117 20.71 -0.21 -6.64
CA PRO A 117 21.52 -0.84 -7.69
C PRO A 117 20.71 -1.63 -8.73
N ASN A 118 19.56 -2.17 -8.31
CA ASN A 118 18.61 -2.86 -9.19
C ASN A 118 17.79 -1.90 -10.09
N GLY A 119 18.05 -0.60 -10.03
CA GLY A 119 17.35 0.43 -10.81
C GLY A 119 16.00 0.87 -10.23
N HIS A 120 15.56 0.28 -9.11
CA HIS A 120 14.30 0.64 -8.46
C HIS A 120 14.49 1.71 -7.38
N LEU A 121 13.39 2.30 -6.92
CA LEU A 121 13.40 3.26 -5.84
C LEU A 121 13.48 2.52 -4.49
N ALA A 122 14.53 2.79 -3.71
CA ALA A 122 14.65 2.37 -2.32
C ALA A 122 13.97 3.39 -1.40
N TRP A 123 13.15 2.88 -0.48
CA TRP A 123 12.46 3.67 0.53
C TRP A 123 13.12 3.43 1.88
N ASN A 124 14.01 4.34 2.30
CA ASN A 124 14.78 4.15 3.53
C ASN A 124 13.94 4.38 4.79
N TRP A 125 12.78 5.02 4.65
CA TRP A 125 11.83 5.30 5.72
C TRP A 125 10.94 4.10 6.10
N LEU A 126 11.01 2.98 5.36
CA LEU A 126 10.29 1.73 5.65
C LEU A 126 11.26 0.61 6.08
N ASN A 127 12.42 0.97 6.63
CA ASN A 127 13.42 0.02 7.10
C ASN A 127 13.12 -0.47 8.54
N PHE A 128 11.96 -1.09 8.72
CA PHE A 128 11.57 -1.67 10.00
C PHE A 128 12.09 -3.11 10.14
N PRO A 129 12.39 -3.56 11.37
CA PRO A 129 12.73 -4.96 11.61
C PRO A 129 11.63 -5.92 11.14
N PRO A 130 11.96 -7.12 10.66
CA PRO A 130 10.98 -8.09 10.15
C PRO A 130 9.80 -8.37 11.08
N TYR A 131 10.05 -8.46 12.39
CA TYR A 131 8.99 -8.73 13.37
C TYR A 131 7.98 -7.58 13.47
N ILE A 132 8.40 -6.31 13.26
CA ILE A 132 7.51 -5.15 13.20
C ILE A 132 6.61 -5.25 11.97
N VAL A 133 7.17 -5.62 10.81
CA VAL A 133 6.40 -5.82 9.58
C VAL A 133 5.39 -6.95 9.73
N LEU A 134 5.77 -8.05 10.40
CA LEU A 134 4.87 -9.17 10.70
C LEU A 134 3.73 -8.75 11.63
N ILE A 135 4.02 -8.05 12.73
CA ILE A 135 2.99 -7.51 13.62
C ILE A 135 2.06 -6.56 12.84
N TRP A 136 2.64 -5.70 12.01
CA TRP A 136 1.88 -4.75 11.20
C TRP A 136 0.87 -5.44 10.27
N ILE A 137 1.27 -6.52 9.58
CA ILE A 137 0.33 -7.24 8.71
C ILE A 137 -0.71 -8.06 9.48
N THR A 138 -0.45 -8.42 10.74
CA THR A 138 -1.45 -9.14 11.55
C THR A 138 -2.74 -8.34 11.75
N PHE A 139 -2.67 -7.00 11.82
CA PHE A 139 -3.86 -6.13 11.93
C PHE A 139 -4.80 -6.26 10.72
N ILE A 140 -4.25 -6.55 9.54
CA ILE A 140 -5.00 -6.80 8.31
C ILE A 140 -5.58 -8.22 8.35
N PHE A 141 -4.73 -9.19 8.69
CA PHE A 141 -5.05 -10.62 8.63
C PHE A 141 -6.09 -11.07 9.67
N ILE A 142 -6.04 -10.53 10.89
CA ILE A 142 -6.98 -10.92 11.96
C ILE A 142 -8.43 -10.65 11.56
N LEU A 143 -8.70 -9.54 10.86
CA LEU A 143 -10.05 -9.21 10.43
C LEU A 143 -10.53 -10.07 9.27
N LEU A 144 -9.64 -10.52 8.38
CA LEU A 144 -10.00 -11.47 7.33
C LEU A 144 -10.38 -12.83 7.91
N LEU A 145 -9.61 -13.31 8.89
CA LEU A 145 -9.93 -14.54 9.60
C LEU A 145 -11.25 -14.41 10.38
N TYR A 146 -11.46 -13.28 11.06
CA TYR A 146 -12.71 -13.00 11.76
C TYR A 146 -13.91 -12.97 10.81
N ALA A 147 -13.76 -12.34 9.63
CA ALA A 147 -14.78 -12.30 8.59
C ALA A 147 -14.95 -13.64 7.83
N LYS A 148 -14.16 -14.67 8.16
CA LYS A 148 -14.08 -15.96 7.44
C LYS A 148 -13.77 -15.80 5.95
N ASP A 149 -13.07 -14.73 5.57
CA ASP A 149 -12.66 -14.44 4.19
C ASP A 149 -11.30 -15.12 3.91
N TYR A 150 -11.30 -16.45 3.94
CA TYR A 150 -10.09 -17.27 3.81
C TYR A 150 -9.44 -17.12 2.43
N PHE A 151 -10.24 -16.88 1.39
CA PHE A 151 -9.73 -16.67 0.04
C PHE A 151 -8.86 -15.40 -0.02
N ARG A 152 -9.35 -14.25 0.47
CA ARG A 152 -8.54 -13.02 0.50
C ARG A 152 -7.35 -13.15 1.45
N PHE A 153 -7.51 -13.88 2.56
CA PHE A 153 -6.41 -14.15 3.49
C PHE A 153 -5.25 -14.90 2.81
N ILE A 154 -5.54 -16.01 2.11
CA ILE A 154 -4.53 -16.80 1.39
C ILE A 154 -3.89 -15.96 0.29
N PHE A 155 -4.71 -15.24 -0.48
CA PHE A 155 -4.22 -14.38 -1.56
C PHE A 155 -3.26 -13.28 -1.04
N TYR A 156 -3.63 -12.56 0.01
CA TYR A 156 -2.76 -11.52 0.59
C TYR A 156 -1.53 -12.10 1.29
N THR A 157 -1.61 -13.30 1.85
CA THR A 157 -0.45 -14.00 2.40
C THR A 157 0.54 -14.35 1.28
N GLY A 158 0.07 -14.94 0.18
CA GLY A 158 0.91 -15.22 -0.99
C GLY A 158 1.55 -13.95 -1.55
N LEU A 159 0.76 -12.88 -1.71
CA LEU A 159 1.25 -11.59 -2.17
C LEU A 159 2.31 -11.00 -1.21
N PHE A 160 2.07 -11.05 0.11
CA PHE A 160 3.02 -10.59 1.11
C PHE A 160 4.34 -11.40 1.06
N LEU A 161 4.27 -12.72 0.92
CA LEU A 161 5.47 -13.56 0.82
C LEU A 161 6.31 -13.22 -0.42
N VAL A 162 5.66 -13.00 -1.57
CA VAL A 162 6.35 -12.54 -2.80
C VAL A 162 7.00 -11.17 -2.59
N ILE A 163 6.26 -10.25 -1.94
CA ILE A 163 6.75 -8.90 -1.64
C ILE A 163 7.96 -8.96 -0.70
N TYR A 164 7.85 -9.71 0.37
CA TYR A 164 8.87 -9.83 1.40
C TYR A 164 10.12 -10.54 0.85
N TYR A 165 9.96 -11.60 0.06
CA TYR A 165 11.07 -12.28 -0.62
C TYR A 165 11.82 -11.32 -1.55
N THR A 166 11.09 -10.54 -2.34
CA THR A 166 11.70 -9.56 -3.26
C THR A 166 12.45 -8.49 -2.48
N TYR A 167 11.83 -7.94 -1.43
CA TYR A 167 12.50 -6.98 -0.54
C TYR A 167 13.78 -7.55 0.07
N TYR A 168 13.75 -8.78 0.58
CA TYR A 168 14.94 -9.43 1.15
C TYR A 168 16.09 -9.54 0.13
N LYS A 169 15.78 -9.74 -1.16
CA LYS A 169 16.78 -9.84 -2.21
C LYS A 169 17.30 -8.49 -2.70
N THR A 170 16.46 -7.46 -2.70
CA THR A 170 16.77 -6.22 -3.43
C THR A 170 16.75 -4.95 -2.58
N ASN A 171 16.31 -5.02 -1.32
CA ASN A 171 16.09 -3.90 -0.42
C ASN A 171 15.18 -2.80 -0.99
N THR A 172 14.23 -3.16 -1.88
CA THR A 172 13.31 -2.21 -2.51
C THR A 172 11.85 -2.62 -2.35
N TRP A 173 11.11 -1.89 -1.51
CA TRP A 173 9.68 -2.08 -1.32
C TRP A 173 8.84 -1.52 -2.49
N GLY A 174 9.16 -0.32 -2.98
CA GLY A 174 8.23 0.50 -3.79
C GLY A 174 7.77 -0.11 -5.11
N SER A 175 8.65 -0.84 -5.78
CA SER A 175 8.37 -1.51 -7.06
C SER A 175 7.15 -2.44 -7.05
N LEU A 176 6.73 -2.90 -5.87
CA LEU A 176 5.65 -3.85 -5.65
C LEU A 176 4.28 -3.18 -5.43
N TRP A 177 4.23 -1.94 -4.93
CA TRP A 177 2.98 -1.17 -4.87
C TRP A 177 2.43 -0.91 -6.27
N CYS A 178 3.34 -0.77 -7.24
CA CYS A 178 3.03 -0.65 -8.67
C CYS A 178 2.35 -1.92 -9.21
N TRP A 179 2.73 -3.12 -8.73
CA TRP A 179 2.04 -4.36 -9.08
C TRP A 179 0.65 -4.43 -8.47
N ILE A 180 0.51 -4.06 -7.20
CA ILE A 180 -0.79 -4.04 -6.53
C ILE A 180 -1.75 -3.10 -7.26
N ALA A 181 -1.30 -1.89 -7.61
CA ALA A 181 -2.12 -0.92 -8.34
C ALA A 181 -2.60 -1.47 -9.70
N ASN A 182 -1.70 -2.02 -10.51
CA ASN A 182 -2.05 -2.57 -11.82
C ASN A 182 -2.96 -3.81 -11.72
N LEU A 183 -2.62 -4.78 -10.87
CA LEU A 183 -3.41 -6.00 -10.71
C LEU A 183 -4.81 -5.71 -10.17
N ALA A 184 -4.92 -4.83 -9.16
CA ALA A 184 -6.22 -4.40 -8.65
C ALA A 184 -7.04 -3.70 -9.74
N THR A 185 -6.41 -2.83 -10.53
CA THR A 185 -7.08 -2.11 -11.62
C THR A 185 -7.64 -3.07 -12.67
N ILE A 186 -6.82 -4.01 -13.16
CA ILE A 186 -7.26 -5.01 -14.14
C ILE A 186 -8.41 -5.83 -13.57
N PHE A 187 -8.29 -6.30 -12.32
CA PHE A 187 -9.34 -7.08 -11.65
C PHE A 187 -10.66 -6.31 -11.56
N TYR A 188 -10.63 -5.04 -11.14
CA TYR A 188 -11.84 -4.25 -10.96
C TYR A 188 -12.46 -3.78 -12.28
N ILE A 189 -11.64 -3.48 -13.31
CA ILE A 189 -12.14 -3.27 -14.67
C ILE A 189 -12.86 -4.52 -15.16
N ALA A 190 -12.25 -5.71 -15.02
CA ALA A 190 -12.88 -6.97 -15.42
C ALA A 190 -14.21 -7.18 -14.69
N LYS A 191 -14.27 -6.86 -13.39
CA LYS A 191 -15.49 -6.96 -12.61
C LYS A 191 -16.62 -6.03 -13.10
N VAL A 192 -16.29 -4.83 -13.59
CA VAL A 192 -17.27 -3.91 -14.20
C VAL A 192 -17.91 -4.54 -15.45
N PHE A 193 -17.09 -5.12 -16.34
CA PHE A 193 -17.57 -5.63 -17.62
C PHE A 193 -18.18 -7.04 -17.55
N PHE A 194 -17.64 -7.92 -16.71
CA PHE A 194 -18.02 -9.34 -16.66
C PHE A 194 -18.94 -9.70 -15.47
N LYS A 195 -19.19 -8.77 -14.54
CA LYS A 195 -20.17 -8.90 -13.43
C LYS A 195 -20.08 -10.20 -12.61
N PHE A 196 -18.88 -10.70 -12.34
CA PHE A 196 -18.65 -11.82 -11.42
C PHE A 196 -18.22 -11.36 -10.01
#